data_AF-G6F1M4-F1
#
_entry.id   AF-G6F1M4-F1
#
_cell.length_a   1.000
_cell.length_b   1.000
_cell.length_c   1.000
_cell.angle_alpha   90.00
_cell.angle_beta   90.00
_cell.angle_gamma   90.00
#
_symmetry.space_group_name_H-M   'P 1'
#
loop_
_entity.id
_entity.type
_entity.pdbx_description
1 polymer ?
#
loop_
_entity_poly.entity_id
_entity_poly.type
_entity_poly.pdbx_seq_one_letter_code
_entity_poly.pdbx_strand_id
1 'polypeptide(L)' 'MELVELKDEQIIIALSKEELRIILATVGEIYEGVCVDAREFEIIHGTDKKEVLQLTEDIIGIYKQLI' A
#
# COMPACT_ATOMS: atom_id res chain seq x y z
N MET A 1 -6.56 7.12 -9.63
CA MET A 1 -5.93 8.35 -10.15
C MET A 1 -4.44 8.07 -10.08
N GLU A 2 -3.81 7.65 -11.18
CA GLU A 2 -2.40 7.25 -11.15
C GLU A 2 -1.52 8.49 -11.27
N LEU A 3 -0.64 8.72 -10.30
CA LEU A 3 0.43 9.72 -10.42
C LEU A 3 1.70 9.11 -9.83
N VAL A 4 2.18 8.08 -10.52
CA VAL A 4 3.55 7.60 -10.39
C VAL A 4 4.40 8.49 -11.30
N GLU A 5 5.23 9.34 -10.71
CA GLU A 5 6.18 10.20 -11.42
C GLU A 5 7.59 9.62 -11.29
N LEU A 6 8.26 9.42 -12.41
CA LEU A 6 9.68 9.04 -12.46
C LEU A 6 10.53 10.31 -12.57
N LYS A 7 11.39 10.55 -11.59
CA LYS A 7 12.30 11.70 -11.57
C LYS A 7 13.67 11.30 -11.06
N ASP A 8 14.70 11.47 -11.89
CA ASP A 8 16.11 11.26 -11.53
C ASP A 8 16.36 9.90 -10.82
N GLU A 9 15.93 8.80 -11.45
CA GLU A 9 15.96 7.42 -10.91
C GLU A 9 15.07 7.16 -9.68
N GLN A 10 14.28 8.15 -9.24
CA GLN A 10 13.33 8.02 -8.14
C GLN A 10 11.91 7.87 -8.66
N ILE A 11 11.11 7.14 -7.90
CA ILE A 11 9.67 6.99 -8.15
C ILE A 11 8.94 7.76 -7.07
N ILE A 12 8.16 8.76 -7.48
CA ILE A 12 7.27 9.54 -6.63
C ILE A 12 5.87 8.97 -6.84
N ILE A 13 5.26 8.44 -5.78
CA ILE A 13 3.89 7.93 -5.83
C ILE A 13 3.00 8.92 -5.10
N ALA A 14 2.05 9.52 -5.81
CA ALA A 14 1.01 10.33 -5.20
C ALA A 14 -0.01 9.42 -4.50
N LEU A 15 -0.09 9.53 -3.17
CA LEU A 15 -1.00 8.77 -2.33
C LEU A 15 -1.94 9.72 -1.61
N SER A 16 -3.20 9.32 -1.46
CA SER A 16 -4.10 9.89 -0.47
C SER A 16 -3.60 9.60 0.96
N LYS A 17 -4.15 10.33 1.93
CA LYS A 17 -3.81 10.11 3.34
C LYS A 17 -4.14 8.70 3.81
N GLU A 18 -5.21 8.10 3.30
CA GLU A 18 -5.62 6.75 3.67
C GLU A 18 -4.67 5.71 3.08
N GLU A 19 -4.33 5.83 1.79
CA GLU A 19 -3.38 4.91 1.14
C GLU A 19 -1.99 4.96 1.80
N LEU A 20 -1.51 6.15 2.19
CA LEU A 20 -0.27 6.30 2.94
C LEU A 20 -0.34 5.63 4.32
N ARG A 21 -1.48 5.74 5.02
CA ARG A 21 -1.70 5.11 6.32
C ARG A 21 -1.67 3.59 6.21
N ILE A 22 -2.31 3.04 5.17
CA ILE A 22 -2.31 1.60 4.89
C ILE A 22 -0.88 1.11 4.64
N ILE A 23 -0.13 1.80 3.76
CA ILE A 23 1.27 1.44 3.48
C ILE A 23 2.13 1.49 4.74
N LEU A 24 1.99 2.52 5.59
CA LEU A 24 2.73 2.63 6.84
C LEU A 24 2.42 1.48 7.80
N ALA A 25 1.15 1.09 7.94
CA ALA A 25 0.74 -0.03 8.77
C ALA A 25 1.30 -1.35 8.24
N THR A 26 1.20 -1.62 6.93
CA THR A 26 1.75 -2.82 6.30
C THR A 26 3.27 -2.90 6.45
N VAL A 27 3.98 -1.78 6.25
CA VAL A 27 5.44 -1.71 6.44
C VAL A 27 5.79 -1.99 7.90
N GLY A 28 5.09 -1.39 8.86
CA GLY A 28 5.28 -1.65 10.29
C GLY A 28 5.11 -3.13 10.63
N GLU A 29 4.07 -3.76 10.12
CA GLU A 29 3.79 -5.18 10.30
C GLU A 29 4.87 -6.11 9.73
N ILE A 30 5.40 -5.81 8.53
CA ILE A 30 6.51 -6.55 7.94
C ILE A 30 7.78 -6.43 8.79
N TYR A 31 8.12 -5.22 9.26
CA TYR A 31 9.32 -4.99 10.09
C TYR A 31 9.22 -5.62 11.47
N GLU A 32 8.03 -5.70 12.05
CA GLU A 32 7.76 -6.39 13.32
C GLU A 32 7.61 -7.92 13.13
N GLY A 33 7.62 -8.43 11.89
CA GLY A 33 7.48 -9.85 11.59
C GLY A 33 6.05 -10.40 11.81
N VAL A 34 5.07 -9.51 11.85
CA VAL A 34 3.66 -9.82 12.11
C VAL A 34 2.88 -9.66 10.81
N CYS A 35 2.78 -10.72 10.01
CA CYS A 35 1.94 -10.70 8.82
C CYS A 35 0.49 -11.02 9.22
N VAL A 36 -0.35 -9.99 9.39
CA VAL A 36 -1.78 -10.16 9.63
C VAL A 36 -2.53 -10.19 8.30
N ASP A 37 -3.50 -11.09 8.17
CA ASP A 37 -4.33 -11.11 6.96
C ASP A 37 -5.23 -9.86 6.89
N ALA A 38 -5.76 -9.52 5.71
CA ALA A 38 -6.51 -8.28 5.51
C ALA A 38 -7.73 -8.09 6.45
N ARG A 39 -8.27 -9.17 7.04
CA ARG A 39 -9.34 -9.09 8.05
C ARG A 39 -8.79 -8.67 9.41
N GLU A 40 -7.64 -9.20 9.80
CA GLU A 40 -6.95 -8.79 11.01
C GLU A 40 -6.45 -7.33 10.88
N PHE A 41 -6.01 -6.93 9.69
CA PHE A 41 -5.67 -5.54 9.38
C PHE A 41 -6.86 -4.59 9.58
N GLU A 42 -8.06 -4.96 9.09
CA GLU A 42 -9.29 -4.18 9.31
C GLU A 42 -9.64 -4.06 10.80
N ILE A 43 -9.49 -5.14 11.55
CA ILE A 43 -9.75 -5.17 13.00
C ILE A 43 -8.76 -4.26 13.76
N ILE A 44 -7.49 -4.26 13.37
CA ILE A 44 -6.42 -3.53 14.07
C ILE A 44 -6.40 -2.05 13.69
N HIS A 45 -6.52 -1.74 12.40
CA HIS A 45 -6.29 -0.39 11.87
C HIS A 45 -7.57 0.36 11.52
N GLY A 46 -8.71 -0.35 11.44
CA GLY A 46 -10.01 0.22 11.10
C GLY A 46 -10.18 0.54 9.61
N THR A 47 -9.31 0.01 8.75
CA THR A 47 -9.36 0.18 7.29
C THR A 47 -10.10 -1.00 6.66
N ASP A 48 -11.07 -0.75 5.79
CA ASP A 48 -11.89 -1.80 5.16
C ASP A 48 -11.02 -2.77 4.33
N LYS A 49 -11.25 -4.07 4.47
CA LYS A 49 -10.53 -5.11 3.73
C LYS A 49 -10.50 -4.88 2.21
N LYS A 50 -11.59 -4.37 1.60
CA LYS A 50 -11.63 -4.13 0.16
C LYS A 50 -10.69 -2.99 -0.25
N GLU A 51 -10.55 -1.97 0.57
CA GLU A 51 -9.62 -0.86 0.32
C GLU A 51 -8.17 -1.36 0.34
N VAL A 52 -7.83 -2.23 1.31
CA VAL A 52 -6.51 -2.86 1.39
C VAL A 52 -6.23 -3.76 0.18
N LEU A 53 -7.21 -4.57 -0.24
CA LEU A 53 -7.07 -5.44 -1.41
C LEU A 53 -6.91 -4.64 -2.71
N GLN A 54 -7.72 -3.59 -2.90
CA GLN A 54 -7.62 -2.72 -4.07
C GLN A 54 -6.24 -2.04 -4.14
N LEU A 55 -5.76 -1.49 -3.01
CA LEU A 55 -4.44 -0.87 -2.95
C LEU A 55 -3.32 -1.87 -3.27
N THR A 56 -3.47 -3.12 -2.82
CA THR A 56 -2.51 -4.20 -3.13
C THR A 56 -2.47 -4.48 -4.63
N GLU A 57 -3.62 -4.58 -5.29
CA GLU A 57 -3.71 -4.78 -6.74
C GLU A 57 -3.11 -3.61 -7.51
N ASP A 58 -3.38 -2.37 -7.09
CA ASP A 58 -2.87 -1.15 -7.72
C ASP A 58 -1.34 -1.06 -7.61
N ILE A 59 -0.77 -1.36 -6.43
CA ILE A 59 0.69 -1.39 -6.21
C ILE A 59 1.35 -2.48 -7.06
N ILE A 60 0.76 -3.68 -7.15
CA ILE A 60 1.26 -4.76 -8.02
C ILE A 60 1.19 -4.34 -9.49
N GLY A 61 0.12 -3.65 -9.90
CA GLY A 61 -0.05 -3.10 -11.23
C GLY A 61 1.06 -2.12 -11.59
N ILE A 62 1.33 -1.15 -10.72
CA ILE A 62 2.44 -0.20 -10.86
C ILE A 62 3.78 -0.93 -10.94
N TYR A 63 4.05 -1.87 -10.03
CA TYR A 63 5.31 -2.60 -10.02
C TYR A 63 5.56 -3.35 -11.34
N LYS A 64 4.52 -3.99 -11.90
CA LYS A 64 4.61 -4.69 -13.19
C LYS A 64 4.89 -3.76 -14.37
N GLN A 65 4.57 -2.48 -14.28
CA GLN A 65 4.90 -1.51 -15.34
C GLN A 65 6.37 -1.04 -15.28
N LEU A 66 7.07 -1.29 -14.17
CA LEU A 66 8.44 -0.86 -13.93
C LEU A 66 9.50 -1.92 -14.30
N ILE A 67 9.09 -3.15 -14.61
CA ILE A 67 9.94 -4.29 -14.99
C ILE A 67 9.71 -4.64 -16.46
#